data_AF-A0A2V9DYR0-F1
#
_entry.id   AF-A0A2V9DYR0-F1
#
_cell.length_a   1.000
_cell.length_b   1.000
_cell.length_c   1.000
_cell.angle_alpha   90.00
_cell.angle_beta   90.00
_cell.angle_gamma   90.00
#
_symmetry.space_group_name_H-M   'P 1'
#
loop_
_entity.id
_entity.type
_entity.pdbx_description
1 polymer ?
#
loop_
_entity_poly.entity_id
_entity_poly.type
_entity_poly.pdbx_seq_one_letter_code
_entity_poly.pdbx_strand_id
1 'polypeptide(L)'
;MSKPGTALKRTGIALIVLGGLIYFVSGGSEGDNPLAFFGLVVMLAGLLLHFRGRGLAARARSDSVASSLRSSQHTVLYLRSFQSDTSTSLKVLGSGFTTEEEQLADVLRPIGEMIAIGRPGEKLPLPGATRMYASDAEWQNVVLNHMASARLVVLRAGPGHGLFWELRESFSELPPDKFVILILNMKSRNYRAFAEEVQENFRLELPSLTANSAWKGIVDFREPSRVTSGFIRFAADWTPEFLPIPFKVVRLGYNDLRGPMNEALQPVFESQGMAWHRVGRL
;
A
#
# COMPACT_ATOMS: atom_id res chain seq x y z
N MET A 1 27.65 -5.87 11.48
CA MET A 1 26.75 -6.89 10.87
C MET A 1 25.86 -6.22 9.83
N SER A 2 25.76 -6.76 8.61
CA SER A 2 24.85 -6.22 7.59
C SER A 2 23.39 -6.43 8.00
N LYS A 3 22.53 -5.42 7.82
CA LYS A 3 21.09 -5.56 8.06
C LYS A 3 20.52 -6.76 7.27
N PRO A 4 19.70 -7.63 7.89
CA PRO A 4 19.16 -8.83 7.24
C PRO A 4 18.46 -8.50 5.92
N GLY A 5 18.65 -9.38 4.93
CA GLY A 5 18.13 -9.20 3.56
C GLY A 5 18.88 -8.18 2.68
N THR A 6 19.81 -7.37 3.23
CA THR A 6 20.52 -6.34 2.44
C THR A 6 21.45 -6.92 1.40
N ALA A 7 22.21 -7.96 1.74
CA ALA A 7 23.07 -8.66 0.79
C ALA A 7 22.24 -9.25 -0.37
N LEU A 8 21.14 -9.93 -0.05
CA LEU A 8 20.25 -10.56 -1.04
C LEU A 8 19.61 -9.54 -1.99
N LYS A 9 19.22 -8.36 -1.48
CA LYS A 9 18.73 -7.24 -2.32
C LYS A 9 19.80 -6.75 -3.31
N ARG A 10 21.04 -6.60 -2.85
CA ARG A 10 22.17 -6.13 -3.67
C ARG A 10 22.55 -7.16 -4.72
N THR A 11 22.61 -8.44 -4.35
CA THR A 11 22.83 -9.54 -5.30
C THR A 11 21.72 -9.59 -6.35
N GLY A 12 20.45 -9.42 -5.95
CA GLY A 12 19.34 -9.35 -6.89
C GLY A 12 19.49 -8.23 -7.92
N ILE A 13 19.86 -7.01 -7.49
CA ILE A 13 20.14 -5.88 -8.39
C ILE A 13 21.30 -6.18 -9.34
N ALA A 14 22.40 -6.75 -8.83
CA ALA A 14 23.55 -7.10 -9.65
C ALA A 14 23.19 -8.11 -10.76
N LEU A 15 22.36 -9.11 -10.45
CA LEU A 15 21.87 -10.08 -11.43
C LEU A 15 20.90 -9.45 -12.45
N ILE A 16 20.05 -8.51 -12.04
CA ILE A 16 19.18 -7.78 -12.99
C ILE A 16 20.04 -7.00 -14.00
N VAL A 17 21.03 -6.27 -13.53
CA VAL A 17 21.95 -5.50 -14.39
C VAL A 17 22.73 -6.43 -15.32
N LEU A 18 23.28 -7.53 -14.77
CA LEU A 18 24.03 -8.51 -15.55
C LEU A 18 23.16 -9.20 -16.61
N GLY A 19 21.96 -9.64 -16.26
CA GLY A 19 21.04 -10.29 -17.19
C GLY A 19 20.57 -9.34 -18.29
N GLY A 20 20.34 -8.06 -17.96
CA GLY A 20 20.02 -7.02 -18.95
C GLY A 20 21.17 -6.75 -19.91
N LEU A 21 22.41 -6.71 -19.41
CA LEU A 21 23.60 -6.58 -20.25
C LEU A 21 23.76 -7.78 -21.20
N ILE A 22 23.60 -9.01 -20.70
CA ILE A 22 23.63 -10.22 -21.51
C ILE A 22 22.59 -10.15 -22.63
N TYR A 23 21.34 -9.82 -22.26
CA TYR A 23 20.23 -9.72 -23.21
C TYR A 23 20.47 -8.67 -24.30
N PHE A 24 21.00 -7.50 -23.93
CA PHE A 24 21.30 -6.43 -24.88
C PHE A 24 22.43 -6.82 -25.84
N VAL A 25 23.54 -7.36 -25.31
CA VAL A 25 24.71 -7.76 -26.11
C VAL A 25 24.39 -8.93 -27.05
N SER A 26 23.43 -9.79 -26.70
CA SER A 26 23.02 -10.91 -27.54
C SER A 26 22.05 -10.55 -28.67
N GLY A 27 21.68 -9.27 -28.83
CA GLY A 27 20.72 -8.83 -29.86
C GLY A 27 19.25 -8.87 -29.42
N GLY A 28 18.98 -9.03 -28.12
CA GLY A 28 17.64 -8.97 -27.55
C GLY A 28 16.67 -10.02 -28.10
N SER A 29 15.41 -9.63 -28.32
CA SER A 29 14.36 -10.49 -28.89
C SER A 29 14.41 -10.64 -30.40
N GLU A 30 15.23 -9.83 -31.08
CA GLU A 30 15.35 -9.84 -32.55
C GLU A 30 16.48 -10.78 -33.02
N GLY A 31 17.38 -11.20 -32.13
CA GLY A 31 18.46 -12.13 -32.45
C GLY A 31 18.11 -13.59 -32.10
N ASP A 32 18.50 -14.53 -32.98
CA ASP A 32 18.40 -15.99 -32.75
C ASP A 32 19.44 -16.51 -31.72
N ASN A 33 20.00 -15.65 -30.87
CA ASN A 33 21.06 -16.00 -29.94
C ASN A 33 20.47 -16.56 -28.63
N PRO A 34 20.73 -17.84 -28.27
CA PRO A 34 20.20 -18.44 -27.04
C PRO A 34 20.68 -17.74 -25.76
N LEU A 35 21.76 -16.95 -25.82
CA LEU A 35 22.22 -16.14 -24.70
C LEU A 35 21.20 -15.07 -24.28
N ALA A 36 20.32 -14.61 -25.18
CA ALA A 36 19.24 -13.69 -24.84
C ALA A 36 18.29 -14.30 -23.80
N PHE A 37 17.94 -15.58 -23.99
CA PHE A 37 17.09 -16.31 -23.03
C PHE A 37 17.79 -16.49 -21.68
N PHE A 38 19.10 -16.78 -21.69
CA PHE A 38 19.89 -16.86 -20.46
C PHE A 38 19.91 -15.51 -19.71
N GLY A 39 20.08 -14.39 -20.41
CA GLY A 39 19.97 -13.05 -19.84
C GLY A 39 18.62 -12.82 -19.15
N LEU A 40 17.52 -13.26 -19.76
CA LEU A 40 16.17 -13.18 -19.19
C LEU A 40 16.02 -14.03 -17.92
N VAL A 41 16.53 -15.26 -17.92
CA VAL A 41 16.53 -16.14 -16.74
C VAL A 41 17.32 -15.50 -15.58
N VAL A 42 18.49 -14.92 -15.88
CA VAL A 42 19.32 -14.22 -14.89
C VAL A 42 18.60 -12.99 -14.33
N MET A 43 17.90 -12.22 -15.18
CA MET A 43 17.06 -11.10 -14.74
C MET A 43 15.93 -11.56 -13.82
N LEU A 44 15.21 -12.64 -14.17
CA LEU A 44 14.14 -13.21 -13.34
C LEU A 44 14.67 -13.70 -11.99
N ALA A 45 15.81 -14.39 -11.98
CA ALA A 45 16.47 -14.81 -10.75
C ALA A 45 16.85 -13.59 -9.87
N GLY A 46 17.39 -12.54 -10.48
CA GLY A 46 17.71 -11.29 -9.81
C GLY A 46 16.49 -10.62 -9.17
N LEU A 47 15.37 -10.57 -9.89
CA LEU A 47 14.09 -10.07 -9.38
C LEU A 47 13.61 -10.89 -8.17
N LEU A 48 13.63 -12.22 -8.26
CA LEU A 48 13.24 -13.11 -7.15
C LEU A 48 14.11 -12.89 -5.90
N LEU A 49 15.43 -12.81 -6.06
CA LEU A 49 16.35 -12.54 -4.95
C LEU A 49 16.11 -11.15 -4.34
N HIS A 50 15.89 -10.15 -5.18
CA HIS A 50 15.55 -8.81 -4.71
C HIS A 50 14.27 -8.82 -3.86
N PHE A 51 13.20 -9.47 -4.33
CA PHE A 51 11.95 -9.59 -3.58
C PHE A 51 12.11 -10.35 -2.26
N ARG A 52 12.80 -11.50 -2.28
CA ARG A 52 13.09 -12.27 -1.05
C ARG A 52 13.91 -11.46 -0.06
N GLY A 53 14.90 -10.71 -0.54
CA GLY A 53 15.73 -9.84 0.31
C GLY A 53 14.92 -8.74 0.98
N ARG A 54 13.90 -8.20 0.31
CA ARG A 54 12.99 -7.21 0.90
C ARG A 54 12.07 -7.80 1.95
N GLY A 55 11.50 -8.98 1.68
CA GLY A 55 10.67 -9.68 2.68
C GLY A 55 11.45 -10.01 3.95
N LEU A 56 12.72 -10.43 3.82
CA LEU A 56 13.59 -10.66 4.97
C LEU A 56 13.90 -9.39 5.76
N ALA A 57 14.14 -8.27 5.05
CA ALA A 57 14.35 -6.98 5.70
C ALA A 57 13.09 -6.46 6.41
N ALA A 58 11.91 -6.68 5.83
CA ALA A 58 10.62 -6.33 6.43
C ALA A 58 10.35 -7.17 7.68
N ARG A 59 10.60 -8.48 7.64
CA ARG A 59 10.46 -9.36 8.81
C ARG A 59 11.35 -8.95 9.97
N ALA A 60 12.63 -8.68 9.69
CA ALA A 60 13.54 -8.24 10.74
C ALA A 60 13.14 -6.90 11.36
N ARG A 61 12.52 -6.00 10.57
CA ARG A 61 11.93 -4.76 11.10
C ARG A 61 10.78 -5.08 12.04
N SER A 62 9.83 -5.94 11.62
CA SER A 62 8.73 -6.42 12.46
C SER A 62 9.21 -7.01 13.78
N ASP A 63 10.20 -7.89 13.74
CA ASP A 63 10.76 -8.52 14.95
C ASP A 63 11.40 -7.47 15.89
N SER A 64 12.11 -6.48 15.33
CA SER A 64 12.71 -5.39 16.13
C SER A 64 11.66 -4.44 16.70
N VAL A 65 10.62 -4.12 15.94
CA VAL A 65 9.62 -3.11 16.30
C VAL A 65 8.60 -3.69 17.28
N ALA A 66 8.28 -4.99 17.21
CA ALA A 66 7.47 -5.67 18.23
C ALA A 66 8.01 -5.47 19.67
N SER A 67 9.32 -5.26 19.83
CA SER A 67 9.94 -4.95 21.12
C SER A 67 9.82 -3.48 21.54
N SER A 68 9.72 -2.54 20.59
CA SER A 68 9.65 -1.09 20.83
C SER A 68 8.24 -0.49 20.80
N LEU A 69 7.25 -1.18 20.21
CA LEU A 69 5.86 -0.71 20.12
C LEU A 69 5.10 -0.70 21.45
N ARG A 70 5.70 -1.23 22.51
CA ARG A 70 5.15 -1.06 23.87
C ARG A 70 5.24 0.40 24.35
N SER A 71 5.95 1.30 23.64
CA SER A 71 6.20 2.67 24.12
C SER A 71 6.05 3.80 23.09
N SER A 72 5.72 3.57 21.80
CA SER A 72 5.65 4.67 20.83
C SER A 72 4.22 5.20 20.63
N GLN A 73 4.00 6.45 21.01
CA GLN A 73 2.73 7.18 20.81
C GLN A 73 2.53 7.75 19.39
N HIS A 74 3.40 7.40 18.44
CA HIS A 74 3.46 8.02 17.10
C HIS A 74 3.45 6.96 16.01
N THR A 75 2.34 6.23 15.95
CA THR A 75 2.13 5.18 14.95
C THR A 75 0.99 5.54 14.02
N VAL A 76 1.10 5.11 12.77
CA VAL A 76 0.00 5.08 11.82
C VAL A 76 -0.49 3.65 11.72
N LEU A 77 -1.71 3.38 12.18
CA LEU A 77 -2.30 2.04 12.08
C LEU A 77 -2.89 1.86 10.69
N TYR A 78 -2.46 0.83 9.97
CA TYR A 78 -2.94 0.49 8.64
C TYR A 78 -3.76 -0.79 8.68
N LEU A 79 -5.07 -0.63 8.51
CA LEU A 79 -6.07 -1.69 8.51
C LEU A 79 -6.36 -2.10 7.08
N ARG A 80 -6.35 -3.40 6.79
CA ARG A 80 -6.59 -3.91 5.44
C ARG A 80 -7.17 -5.32 5.49
N SER A 81 -8.09 -5.60 4.59
CA SER A 81 -8.53 -6.98 4.36
C SER A 81 -7.37 -7.80 3.81
N PHE A 82 -7.06 -8.88 4.53
CA PHE A 82 -6.07 -9.86 4.13
C PHE A 82 -6.23 -10.31 2.67
N GLN A 83 -7.45 -10.55 2.18
CA GLN A 83 -7.70 -11.03 0.81
C GLN A 83 -7.15 -10.10 -0.28
N SER A 84 -6.96 -8.82 0.02
CA SER A 84 -6.37 -7.83 -0.90
C SER A 84 -4.87 -8.06 -1.17
N ASP A 85 -4.18 -8.81 -0.31
CA ASP A 85 -2.72 -8.94 -0.33
C ASP A 85 -2.20 -9.85 -1.42
N THR A 86 -2.96 -10.89 -1.77
CA THR A 86 -2.54 -11.98 -2.67
C THR A 86 -2.24 -11.47 -4.09
N SER A 87 -2.91 -10.38 -4.52
CA SER A 87 -2.76 -9.82 -5.86
C SER A 87 -1.51 -8.94 -6.06
N THR A 88 -0.79 -8.61 -4.98
CA THR A 88 0.36 -7.70 -5.02
C THR A 88 1.60 -8.42 -5.56
N SER A 89 1.80 -9.69 -5.19
CA SER A 89 3.02 -10.48 -5.49
C SER A 89 3.35 -10.64 -6.97
N LEU A 90 2.34 -10.74 -7.85
CA LEU A 90 2.55 -10.88 -9.30
C LEU A 90 2.59 -9.52 -10.04
N LYS A 91 2.01 -8.46 -9.47
CA LYS A 91 2.01 -7.12 -10.08
C LYS A 91 3.35 -6.38 -9.95
N VAL A 92 4.19 -6.76 -8.99
CA VAL A 92 5.48 -6.08 -8.77
C VAL A 92 6.50 -6.33 -9.89
N LEU A 93 6.27 -7.33 -10.75
CA LEU A 93 7.04 -7.49 -11.99
C LEU A 93 6.80 -6.37 -13.01
N GLY A 94 5.67 -5.64 -12.91
CA GLY A 94 5.28 -4.59 -13.86
C GLY A 94 5.11 -3.18 -13.28
N SER A 95 5.12 -2.97 -11.95
CA SER A 95 4.78 -1.68 -11.32
C SER A 95 5.95 -0.92 -10.69
N GLY A 96 7.19 -1.38 -10.88
CA GLY A 96 8.40 -0.76 -10.32
C GLY A 96 8.95 -1.43 -9.06
N PHE A 97 10.11 -0.96 -8.57
CA PHE A 97 10.85 -1.53 -7.43
C PHE A 97 10.18 -1.32 -6.06
N THR A 98 8.93 -0.87 -5.94
CA THR A 98 8.26 -0.61 -4.64
C THR A 98 6.78 -0.93 -4.72
N THR A 99 6.20 -1.45 -3.63
CA THR A 99 4.75 -1.71 -3.53
C THR A 99 3.96 -0.42 -3.25
N GLU A 100 2.67 -0.41 -3.57
CA GLU A 100 1.74 0.68 -3.20
C GLU A 100 1.76 0.95 -1.67
N GLU A 101 1.89 -0.12 -0.88
CA GLU A 101 1.96 -0.02 0.59
C GLU A 101 3.28 0.63 1.06
N GLU A 102 4.40 0.36 0.40
CA GLU A 102 5.66 1.06 0.69
C GLU A 102 5.60 2.54 0.35
N GLN A 103 5.00 2.87 -0.79
CA GLN A 103 4.82 4.26 -1.19
C GLN A 103 3.94 5.01 -0.18
N LEU A 104 2.86 4.39 0.30
CA LEU A 104 2.02 4.94 1.36
C LEU A 104 2.79 5.11 2.69
N ALA A 105 3.55 4.08 3.10
CA ALA A 105 4.37 4.14 4.31
C ALA A 105 5.42 5.25 4.26
N ASP A 106 6.03 5.46 3.09
CA ASP A 106 7.00 6.55 2.87
C ASP A 106 6.34 7.92 3.01
N VAL A 107 5.14 8.10 2.46
CA VAL A 107 4.38 9.36 2.54
C VAL A 107 3.95 9.65 3.97
N LEU A 108 3.48 8.64 4.71
CA LEU A 108 2.96 8.80 6.08
C LEU A 108 4.04 8.86 7.16
N ARG A 109 5.31 8.61 6.80
CA ARG A 109 6.45 8.63 7.74
C ARG A 109 6.52 9.89 8.62
N PRO A 110 6.23 11.12 8.16
CA PRO A 110 6.26 12.28 9.06
C PRO A 110 5.16 12.25 10.13
N ILE A 111 4.02 11.59 9.87
CA ILE A 111 2.94 11.41 10.86
C ILE A 111 3.35 10.35 11.89
N GLY A 112 3.92 9.23 11.43
CA GLY A 112 4.40 8.15 12.29
C GLY A 112 4.85 6.92 11.51
N GLU A 113 5.39 5.94 12.23
CA GLU A 113 5.71 4.64 11.62
C GLU A 113 4.41 3.90 11.28
N MET A 114 4.28 3.45 10.03
CA MET A 114 3.10 2.70 9.60
C MET A 114 3.20 1.23 10.02
N ILE A 115 2.18 0.77 10.74
CA ILE A 115 2.09 -0.58 11.31
C ILE A 115 0.81 -1.23 10.82
N ALA A 116 0.86 -2.52 10.52
CA ALA A 116 -0.31 -3.28 10.12
C ALA A 116 -0.30 -4.64 10.78
N ILE A 117 -1.48 -5.21 11.02
CA ILE A 117 -1.59 -6.58 11.51
C ILE A 117 -1.26 -7.54 10.35
N GLY A 118 -0.32 -8.44 10.61
CA GLY A 118 0.05 -9.52 9.70
C GLY A 118 -0.83 -10.75 9.90
N ARG A 119 -0.90 -11.62 8.89
CA ARG A 119 -1.63 -12.89 9.02
C ARG A 119 -0.87 -13.84 9.94
N PRO A 120 -1.54 -14.54 10.87
CA PRO A 120 -0.92 -15.64 11.61
C PRO A 120 -0.27 -16.65 10.66
N GLY A 121 0.98 -17.02 10.91
CA GLY A 121 1.73 -17.99 10.09
C GLY A 121 2.31 -17.46 8.78
N GLU A 122 2.26 -16.15 8.52
CA GLU A 122 2.91 -15.54 7.35
C GLU A 122 4.43 -15.80 7.34
N LYS A 123 4.95 -16.45 6.29
CA LYS A 123 6.38 -16.81 6.21
C LYS A 123 7.29 -15.60 5.98
N LEU A 124 6.88 -14.70 5.09
CA LEU A 124 7.61 -13.49 4.69
C LEU A 124 6.60 -12.37 4.43
N PRO A 125 6.65 -11.27 5.20
CA PRO A 125 5.73 -10.16 5.02
C PRO A 125 6.00 -9.40 3.72
N LEU A 126 4.92 -8.89 3.11
CA LEU A 126 5.04 -7.92 2.04
C LEU A 126 5.75 -6.66 2.55
N PRO A 127 6.72 -6.10 1.80
CA PRO A 127 7.33 -4.81 2.12
C PRO A 127 6.27 -3.70 2.19
N GLY A 128 6.41 -2.80 3.16
CA GLY A 128 5.44 -1.74 3.43
C GLY A 128 5.36 -1.40 4.91
N ALA A 129 4.16 -1.52 5.47
CA ALA A 129 3.93 -1.38 6.90
C ALA A 129 4.74 -2.42 7.68
N THR A 130 5.21 -2.02 8.86
CA THR A 130 5.78 -2.94 9.81
C THR A 130 4.67 -3.88 10.31
N ARG A 131 4.85 -5.19 10.13
CA ARG A 131 3.87 -6.18 10.59
C ARG A 131 3.97 -6.39 12.09
N MET A 132 2.82 -6.43 12.73
CA MET A 132 2.63 -6.98 14.06
C MET A 132 1.80 -8.25 13.96
N TYR A 133 2.13 -9.26 14.75
CA TYR A 133 1.45 -10.55 14.74
C TYR A 133 0.77 -10.77 16.09
N ALA A 134 -0.49 -11.15 16.05
CA ALA A 134 -1.28 -11.52 17.22
C ALA A 134 -1.94 -12.88 16.96
N SER A 135 -2.29 -13.60 18.02
CA SER A 135 -3.08 -14.82 17.90
C SER A 135 -4.54 -14.51 17.53
N ASP A 136 -5.26 -15.50 17.00
CA ASP A 136 -6.70 -15.36 16.67
C ASP A 136 -7.58 -15.02 17.89
N ALA A 137 -7.10 -15.30 19.10
CA ALA A 137 -7.81 -14.95 20.34
C ALA A 137 -7.52 -13.50 20.80
N GLU A 138 -6.40 -12.91 20.39
CA GLU A 138 -5.90 -11.64 20.93
C GLU A 138 -5.94 -10.49 19.91
N TRP A 139 -6.08 -10.79 18.62
CA TRP A 139 -5.92 -9.78 17.56
C TRP A 139 -6.87 -8.59 17.70
N GLN A 140 -8.12 -8.79 18.15
CA GLN A 140 -9.08 -7.70 18.33
C GLN A 140 -8.62 -6.71 19.41
N ASN A 141 -8.22 -7.22 20.57
CA ASN A 141 -7.68 -6.39 21.66
C ASN A 141 -6.43 -5.64 21.22
N VAL A 142 -5.60 -6.30 20.40
CA VAL A 142 -4.41 -5.70 19.82
C VAL A 142 -4.77 -4.56 18.85
N VAL A 143 -5.75 -4.74 17.96
CA VAL A 143 -6.27 -3.64 17.10
C VAL A 143 -6.72 -2.46 17.95
N LEU A 144 -7.57 -2.70 18.95
CA LEU A 144 -8.16 -1.65 19.77
C LEU A 144 -7.10 -0.84 20.52
N ASN A 145 -6.12 -1.51 21.13
CA ASN A 145 -5.02 -0.83 21.83
C ASN A 145 -4.18 0.06 20.89
N HIS A 146 -3.94 -0.40 19.66
CA HIS A 146 -3.21 0.39 18.67
C HIS A 146 -4.07 1.50 18.06
N MET A 147 -5.37 1.28 17.92
CA MET A 147 -6.31 2.30 17.46
C MET A 147 -6.33 3.48 18.44
N ALA A 148 -6.43 3.21 19.74
CA ALA A 148 -6.45 4.23 20.79
C ALA A 148 -5.16 5.07 20.84
N SER A 149 -4.01 4.45 20.58
CA SER A 149 -2.69 5.11 20.63
C SER A 149 -2.21 5.66 19.28
N ALA A 150 -2.90 5.33 18.17
CA ALA A 150 -2.52 5.79 16.86
C ALA A 150 -2.76 7.30 16.68
N ARG A 151 -1.83 7.93 15.95
CA ARG A 151 -2.00 9.30 15.50
C ARG A 151 -2.93 9.39 14.29
N LEU A 152 -2.87 8.37 13.44
CA LEU A 152 -3.74 8.23 12.27
C LEU A 152 -4.04 6.75 12.06
N VAL A 153 -5.28 6.45 11.69
CA VAL A 153 -5.72 5.13 11.27
C VAL A 153 -6.13 5.21 9.81
N VAL A 154 -5.48 4.39 8.97
CA VAL A 154 -5.73 4.29 7.54
C VAL A 154 -6.35 2.93 7.26
N LEU A 155 -7.59 2.90 6.79
CA LEU A 155 -8.27 1.66 6.39
C LEU A 155 -8.29 1.54 4.87
N ARG A 156 -7.68 0.50 4.31
CA ARG A 156 -7.80 0.21 2.87
C ARG A 156 -9.15 -0.46 2.61
N ALA A 157 -9.99 0.20 1.81
CA ALA A 157 -11.26 -0.38 1.40
C ALA A 157 -11.04 -1.68 0.63
N GLY A 158 -11.85 -2.69 0.96
CA GLY A 158 -11.79 -4.02 0.40
C GLY A 158 -12.96 -4.86 0.88
N PRO A 159 -13.09 -6.10 0.35
CA PRO A 159 -14.12 -7.02 0.79
C PRO A 159 -13.70 -7.75 2.08
N GLY A 160 -14.68 -8.16 2.89
CA GLY A 160 -14.50 -9.18 3.94
C GLY A 160 -15.03 -8.78 5.32
N HIS A 161 -15.64 -9.74 6.02
CA HIS A 161 -16.30 -9.54 7.31
C HIS A 161 -15.40 -8.96 8.40
N GLY A 162 -14.12 -9.35 8.45
CA GLY A 162 -13.17 -8.81 9.45
C GLY A 162 -12.93 -7.31 9.30
N LEU A 163 -12.94 -6.78 8.06
CA LEU A 163 -12.73 -5.36 7.80
C LEU A 163 -13.90 -4.51 8.30
N PHE A 164 -15.13 -5.04 8.29
CA PHE A 164 -16.31 -4.32 8.79
C PHE A 164 -16.37 -4.27 10.31
N TRP A 165 -15.80 -5.26 11.00
CA TRP A 165 -15.53 -5.12 12.43
C TRP A 165 -14.51 -3.99 12.68
N GLU A 166 -13.37 -4.00 11.99
CA GLU A 166 -12.35 -2.95 12.10
C GLU A 166 -12.90 -1.54 11.78
N LEU A 167 -13.77 -1.45 10.78
CA LEU A 167 -14.45 -0.21 10.40
C LEU A 167 -15.44 0.27 11.47
N ARG A 168 -16.19 -0.65 12.10
CA ARG A 168 -17.10 -0.33 13.20
C ARG A 168 -16.36 0.23 14.41
N GLU A 169 -15.28 -0.43 14.81
CA GLU A 169 -14.45 0.05 15.92
C GLU A 169 -13.84 1.41 15.56
N SER A 170 -13.41 1.61 14.31
CA SER A 170 -12.89 2.91 13.84
C SER A 170 -13.92 4.03 13.97
N PHE A 171 -15.18 3.79 13.59
CA PHE A 171 -16.27 4.78 13.75
C PHE A 171 -16.67 5.01 15.22
N SER A 172 -16.45 4.03 16.10
CA SER A 172 -16.90 4.09 17.50
C SER A 172 -15.84 4.70 18.42
N GLU A 173 -14.56 4.41 18.18
CA GLU A 173 -13.47 4.71 19.10
C GLU A 173 -12.59 5.89 18.67
N LEU A 174 -12.59 6.25 17.37
CA LEU A 174 -11.73 7.30 16.85
C LEU A 174 -12.47 8.63 16.68
N PRO A 175 -11.79 9.76 16.89
CA PRO A 175 -12.27 11.03 16.37
C PRO A 175 -12.14 11.06 14.82
N PRO A 176 -13.03 11.77 14.10
CA PRO A 176 -13.08 11.76 12.63
C PRO A 176 -11.77 12.16 11.94
N ASP A 177 -11.00 13.08 12.52
CA ASP A 177 -9.76 13.63 11.98
C ASP A 177 -8.57 12.64 12.05
N LYS A 178 -8.69 11.58 12.85
CA LYS A 178 -7.73 10.48 12.95
C LYS A 178 -8.04 9.31 12.01
N PHE A 179 -9.16 9.32 11.30
CA PHE A 179 -9.56 8.19 10.47
C PHE A 179 -9.63 8.56 9.00
N VAL A 180 -9.01 7.74 8.15
CA VAL A 180 -9.10 7.88 6.69
C VAL A 180 -9.29 6.54 6.01
N ILE A 181 -10.15 6.50 4.98
CA ILE A 181 -10.34 5.33 4.14
C ILE A 181 -9.57 5.50 2.83
N LEU A 182 -8.67 4.57 2.51
CA LEU A 182 -7.93 4.52 1.26
C LEU A 182 -8.69 3.70 0.21
N ILE A 183 -9.03 4.34 -0.91
CA ILE A 183 -9.56 3.71 -2.12
C ILE A 183 -8.45 3.64 -3.16
N LEU A 184 -7.96 2.44 -3.46
CA LEU A 184 -6.84 2.27 -4.40
C LEU A 184 -7.12 1.16 -5.40
N ASN A 185 -7.13 1.51 -6.69
CA ASN A 185 -7.26 0.56 -7.80
C ASN A 185 -8.52 -0.35 -7.68
N MET A 186 -9.58 0.15 -7.06
CA MET A 186 -10.79 -0.60 -6.72
C MET A 186 -11.78 -0.62 -7.90
N LYS A 187 -12.44 -1.76 -8.12
CA LYS A 187 -13.48 -1.85 -9.15
C LYS A 187 -14.74 -1.08 -8.72
N SER A 188 -15.43 -0.42 -9.64
CA SER A 188 -16.67 0.34 -9.39
C SER A 188 -17.75 -0.48 -8.69
N ARG A 189 -17.93 -1.74 -9.09
CA ARG A 189 -18.87 -2.65 -8.42
C ARG A 189 -18.48 -2.93 -6.96
N ASN A 190 -17.18 -3.08 -6.70
CA ASN A 190 -16.68 -3.40 -5.36
C ASN A 190 -16.77 -2.16 -4.47
N TYR A 191 -16.49 -0.97 -5.03
CA TYR A 191 -16.68 0.28 -4.29
C TYR A 191 -18.15 0.49 -3.93
N ARG A 192 -19.07 0.23 -4.87
CA ARG A 192 -20.51 0.33 -4.60
C ARG A 192 -20.94 -0.62 -3.49
N ALA A 193 -20.56 -1.90 -3.57
CA ALA A 193 -20.86 -2.86 -2.52
C ALA A 193 -20.28 -2.43 -1.16
N PHE A 194 -19.04 -1.96 -1.12
CA PHE A 194 -18.45 -1.42 0.09
C PHE A 194 -19.24 -0.22 0.64
N ALA A 195 -19.60 0.74 -0.21
CA ALA A 195 -20.37 1.92 0.19
C ALA A 195 -21.79 1.58 0.65
N GLU A 196 -22.45 0.60 0.01
CA GLU A 196 -23.74 0.06 0.43
C GLU A 196 -23.64 -0.57 1.82
N GLU A 197 -22.63 -1.41 2.07
CA GLU A 197 -22.41 -2.00 3.39
C GLU A 197 -22.08 -0.93 4.46
N VAL A 198 -21.35 0.15 4.11
CA VAL A 198 -21.12 1.26 5.04
C VAL A 198 -22.43 2.00 5.36
N GLN A 199 -23.25 2.27 4.35
CA GLN A 199 -24.54 2.93 4.53
C GLN A 199 -25.49 2.09 5.40
N GLU A 200 -25.57 0.78 5.15
CA GLU A 200 -26.45 -0.13 5.88
C GLU A 200 -26.04 -0.28 7.36
N ASN A 201 -24.75 -0.44 7.62
CA ASN A 201 -24.26 -0.72 8.98
C ASN A 201 -24.04 0.54 9.83
N PHE A 202 -23.72 1.67 9.21
CA PHE A 202 -23.32 2.90 9.93
C PHE A 202 -24.21 4.11 9.62
N ARG A 203 -25.17 3.99 8.69
CA ARG A 203 -26.04 5.10 8.23
C ARG A 203 -25.21 6.29 7.72
N LEU A 204 -24.08 6.00 7.08
CA LEU A 204 -23.14 6.99 6.57
C LEU A 204 -22.98 6.83 5.06
N GLU A 205 -23.32 7.89 4.33
CA GLU A 205 -23.28 7.89 2.87
C GLU A 205 -21.89 8.26 2.36
N LEU A 206 -21.14 7.28 1.85
CA LEU A 206 -19.84 7.56 1.24
C LEU A 206 -19.97 8.31 -0.10
N PRO A 207 -18.98 9.13 -0.49
CA PRO A 207 -19.03 9.91 -1.71
C PRO A 207 -19.23 9.03 -2.96
N SER A 208 -20.04 9.48 -3.90
CA SER A 208 -20.14 8.79 -5.19
C SER A 208 -18.85 9.02 -6.00
N LEU A 209 -18.09 7.94 -6.23
CA LEU A 209 -16.84 8.03 -6.98
C LEU A 209 -17.08 7.69 -8.44
N THR A 210 -16.78 8.64 -9.32
CA THR A 210 -16.86 8.43 -10.77
C THR A 210 -15.63 7.67 -11.28
N ALA A 211 -15.83 6.90 -12.35
CA ALA A 211 -14.74 6.21 -13.03
C ALA A 211 -13.77 7.23 -13.64
N ASN A 212 -12.48 6.94 -13.59
CA ASN A 212 -11.45 7.84 -14.09
C ASN A 212 -11.59 8.01 -15.62
N SER A 213 -12.23 9.10 -16.03
CA SER A 213 -12.63 9.41 -17.42
C SER A 213 -11.45 9.50 -18.40
N ALA A 214 -10.23 9.74 -17.89
CA ALA A 214 -9.03 9.91 -18.72
C ALA A 214 -8.66 8.71 -19.61
N TRP A 215 -9.14 7.49 -19.28
CA TRP A 215 -8.92 6.28 -20.08
C TRP A 215 -10.07 5.95 -21.05
N LYS A 216 -11.21 6.65 -20.95
CA LYS A 216 -12.44 6.34 -21.67
C LYS A 216 -12.31 6.49 -23.19
N GLY A 217 -11.26 7.17 -23.67
CA GLY A 217 -11.06 7.48 -25.09
C GLY A 217 -10.05 6.62 -25.85
N ILE A 218 -9.20 5.81 -25.19
CA ILE A 218 -8.00 5.28 -25.88
C ILE A 218 -7.90 3.74 -25.92
N VAL A 219 -8.39 2.97 -24.94
CA VAL A 219 -7.94 1.55 -24.84
C VAL A 219 -8.97 0.48 -24.50
N ASP A 220 -10.24 0.76 -24.22
CA ASP A 220 -11.15 -0.35 -23.88
C ASP A 220 -12.63 -0.10 -24.14
N PHE A 221 -13.23 -0.87 -25.05
CA PHE A 221 -14.68 -0.90 -25.31
C PHE A 221 -15.42 -1.90 -24.39
N ARG A 222 -14.74 -2.55 -23.43
CA ARG A 222 -15.37 -3.52 -22.51
C ARG A 222 -14.85 -3.43 -21.07
N GLU A 223 -15.12 -2.29 -20.40
CA GLU A 223 -15.49 -2.17 -18.97
C GLU A 223 -15.10 -0.78 -18.39
N PRO A 224 -16.04 0.09 -17.97
CA PRO A 224 -15.72 1.32 -17.25
C PRO A 224 -15.56 1.00 -15.74
N SER A 225 -14.67 0.08 -15.38
CA SER A 225 -14.88 -0.69 -14.14
C SER A 225 -14.06 -0.27 -12.93
N ARG A 226 -13.36 0.86 -12.89
CA ARG A 226 -12.61 1.32 -11.68
C ARG A 226 -12.94 2.74 -11.25
N VAL A 227 -13.08 2.95 -9.95
CA VAL A 227 -13.27 4.28 -9.36
C VAL A 227 -11.96 5.06 -9.30
N THR A 228 -12.08 6.38 -9.25
CA THR A 228 -10.95 7.27 -8.96
C THR A 228 -10.31 6.88 -7.62
N SER A 229 -8.98 6.70 -7.62
CA SER A 229 -8.25 6.39 -6.39
C SER A 229 -8.06 7.65 -5.55
N GLY A 230 -8.10 7.50 -4.23
CA GLY A 230 -8.10 8.63 -3.31
C GLY A 230 -8.22 8.20 -1.86
N PHE A 231 -8.35 9.18 -1.00
CA PHE A 231 -8.67 9.00 0.42
C PHE A 231 -10.05 9.56 0.70
N ILE A 232 -10.78 8.99 1.65
CA ILE A 232 -11.97 9.60 2.23
C ILE A 232 -11.57 9.99 3.65
N ARG A 233 -11.58 11.28 3.94
CA ARG A 233 -11.45 11.80 5.32
C ARG A 233 -12.84 12.15 5.85
N PHE A 234 -12.92 12.45 7.14
CA PHE A 234 -14.18 12.82 7.77
C PHE A 234 -14.06 14.19 8.44
N ALA A 235 -15.07 15.03 8.24
CA ALA A 235 -15.24 16.26 9.00
C ALA A 235 -15.63 15.93 10.46
N ALA A 236 -15.67 16.94 11.33
CA ALA A 236 -15.94 16.76 12.76
C ALA A 236 -17.32 16.12 13.06
N ASP A 237 -18.28 16.23 12.13
CA ASP A 237 -19.61 15.64 12.19
C ASP A 237 -19.73 14.30 11.45
N TRP A 238 -18.60 13.68 11.12
CA TRP A 238 -18.51 12.46 10.29
C TRP A 238 -18.95 12.62 8.83
N THR A 239 -19.13 13.84 8.32
CA THR A 239 -19.37 14.04 6.89
C THR A 239 -18.14 13.59 6.08
N PRO A 240 -18.29 12.66 5.13
CA PRO A 240 -17.15 12.16 4.37
C PRO A 240 -16.75 13.11 3.25
N GLU A 241 -15.45 13.34 3.13
CA GLU A 241 -14.85 14.18 2.09
C GLU A 241 -13.82 13.38 1.28
N PHE A 242 -13.98 13.36 -0.04
CA PHE A 242 -13.08 12.65 -0.93
C PHE A 242 -11.88 13.51 -1.34
N LEU A 243 -10.69 12.98 -1.11
CA LEU A 243 -9.39 13.53 -1.48
C LEU A 243 -8.81 12.71 -2.65
N PRO A 244 -9.02 13.12 -3.91
CA PRO A 244 -8.55 12.35 -5.06
C PRO A 244 -7.02 12.33 -5.11
N ILE A 245 -6.45 11.16 -5.41
CA ILE A 245 -5.03 11.07 -5.77
C ILE A 245 -4.89 11.61 -7.20
N PRO A 246 -4.19 12.75 -7.41
CA PRO A 246 -4.10 13.37 -8.71
C PRO A 246 -3.37 12.44 -9.68
N PHE A 247 -4.01 12.16 -10.81
CA PHE A 247 -3.37 11.40 -11.86
C PHE A 247 -2.31 12.26 -12.54
N LYS A 248 -1.04 11.83 -12.49
CA LYS A 248 0.04 12.42 -13.29
C LYS A 248 0.39 11.43 -14.39
N VAL A 249 0.20 11.83 -15.66
CA VAL A 249 0.68 11.05 -16.81
C VAL A 249 2.20 11.05 -16.76
N VAL A 250 2.81 9.98 -16.23
CA VAL A 250 4.25 9.79 -16.32
C VAL A 250 4.54 8.91 -17.53
N ARG A 251 5.31 9.45 -18.48
CA ARG A 251 5.86 8.70 -19.62
C ARG A 251 6.60 7.46 -19.10
N LEU A 252 6.23 6.29 -19.63
CA LEU A 252 6.74 4.95 -19.31
C LEU A 252 6.40 4.43 -17.90
N GLY A 253 5.40 3.53 -17.81
CA GLY A 253 5.40 2.29 -17.00
C GLY A 253 5.69 2.34 -15.47
N TYR A 254 6.03 3.48 -14.89
CA TYR A 254 6.48 3.66 -13.52
C TYR A 254 5.50 4.60 -12.80
N ASN A 255 4.54 4.04 -12.07
CA ASN A 255 3.61 4.82 -11.27
C ASN A 255 4.15 4.99 -9.84
N ASP A 256 5.06 5.93 -9.64
CA ASP A 256 5.40 6.40 -8.30
C ASP A 256 4.27 7.27 -7.74
N LEU A 257 3.47 6.71 -6.84
CA LEU A 257 2.32 7.39 -6.24
C LEU A 257 2.70 8.26 -5.06
N ARG A 258 3.98 8.33 -4.63
CA ARG A 258 4.37 9.09 -3.44
C ARG A 258 4.02 10.58 -3.54
N GLY A 259 4.38 11.21 -4.66
CA GLY A 259 4.03 12.61 -4.93
C GLY A 259 2.52 12.86 -4.95
N PRO A 260 1.76 12.13 -5.79
CA PRO A 260 0.30 12.21 -5.81
C PRO A 260 -0.39 11.94 -4.46
N MET A 261 0.00 10.89 -3.74
CA MET A 261 -0.54 10.57 -2.41
C MET A 261 -0.23 11.67 -1.40
N ASN A 262 0.99 12.20 -1.42
CA ASN A 262 1.38 13.30 -0.55
C ASN A 262 0.56 14.57 -0.83
N GLU A 263 0.29 14.89 -2.09
CA GLU A 263 -0.61 16.00 -2.46
C GLU A 263 -2.04 15.75 -1.98
N ALA A 264 -2.60 14.55 -2.19
CA ALA A 264 -3.95 14.20 -1.75
C ALA A 264 -4.10 14.23 -0.22
N LEU A 265 -3.05 13.86 0.52
CA LEU A 265 -3.07 13.83 1.98
C LEU A 265 -2.80 15.18 2.63
N GLN A 266 -2.52 16.26 1.88
CA GLN A 266 -2.25 17.58 2.46
C GLN A 266 -3.27 17.99 3.56
N PRO A 267 -4.60 17.87 3.37
CA PRO A 267 -5.57 18.23 4.41
C PRO A 267 -5.47 17.36 5.68
N VAL A 268 -4.97 16.13 5.57
CA VAL A 268 -4.76 15.21 6.70
C VAL A 268 -3.50 15.59 7.47
N PHE A 269 -2.44 16.05 6.79
CA PHE A 269 -1.25 16.58 7.48
C PHE A 269 -1.60 17.84 8.29
N GLU A 270 -2.37 18.74 7.67
CA GLU A 270 -2.82 19.99 8.30
C GLU A 270 -3.71 19.72 9.52
N SER A 271 -4.67 18.79 9.43
CA SER A 271 -5.52 18.43 10.58
C SER A 271 -4.73 17.82 11.74
N GLN A 272 -3.63 17.12 11.43
CA GLN A 272 -2.72 16.54 12.41
C GLN A 272 -1.70 17.54 12.97
N GLY A 273 -1.78 18.83 12.59
CA GLY A 273 -0.84 19.87 13.03
C GLY A 273 0.58 19.69 12.49
N MET A 274 0.74 18.98 11.37
CA MET A 274 2.04 18.66 10.77
C MET A 274 2.35 19.60 9.60
N ALA A 275 3.59 20.08 9.53
CA ALA A 275 4.04 20.86 8.38
C ALA A 275 4.06 19.97 7.11
N TRP A 276 3.15 20.23 6.19
CA TRP A 276 3.10 19.55 4.91
C TRP A 276 4.20 20.08 3.98
N HIS A 277 4.97 19.16 3.41
CA HIS A 277 5.98 19.46 2.41
C HIS A 277 5.71 18.59 1.18
N ARG A 278 5.70 19.21 0.00
CA ARG A 278 5.50 18.49 -1.25
C ARG A 278 6.68 17.55 -1.51
N VAL A 279 6.41 16.25 -1.66
CA VAL A 279 7.42 15.26 -2.06
C VAL A 279 7.95 15.60 -3.47
N GLY A 280 9.25 15.89 -3.58
CA GLY A 280 9.93 16.09 -4.88
C GLY A 280 10.52 17.48 -5.15
N ARG A 281 10.47 18.44 -4.22
CA ARG A 281 11.40 19.59 -4.22
C ARG A 281 12.33 19.47 -3.02
N LEU A 282 13.62 19.22 -3.31
CA LEU A 282 14.72 19.75 -2.51
C LEU A 282 15.03 21.16 -3.04
#